data_AF-A0ABD3PLI9-F1
#
_entry.id   AF-A0ABD3PLI9-F1
#
_cell.length_a   1.000
_cell.length_b   1.000
_cell.length_c   1.000
_cell.angle_alpha   90.00
_cell.angle_beta   90.00
_cell.angle_gamma   90.00
#
_symmetry.space_group_name_H-M   'P 1'
#
loop_
_entity.id
_entity.type
_entity.pdbx_description
1 polymer ?
#
loop_
_entity_poly.entity_id
_entity_poly.type
_entity_poly.pdbx_seq_one_letter_code
_entity_poly.pdbx_strand_id
1 'polypeptide(L)'
;MSFRKLINRRNGIRVVECDLKAFADNDFSTASHQLGCIHRYPQKMPSIKRTELACLPPEFQSGFLLHEAIKLGAPDDVLMFISERFPETLRQENGDGQFPPHVACSSGSSPEFISHCINMCPQAVAAKDNSGKTPIHHLCQSYHDSKRAVSSKTKRTMQQILWMLFRKAPASIVAEDNDGIDAIEYALESNLDVNFIQILQDMTSRFKENEARKASQRRCMMTRRNMERQHSPHAAYAA
;
A
#
# COMPACT_ATOMS: atom_id res chain seq x y z
N MET A 1 -3.50 47.30 -15.51
CA MET A 1 -4.52 47.84 -14.59
C MET A 1 -4.87 46.72 -13.60
N SER A 2 -4.13 46.56 -12.50
CA SER A 2 -4.33 47.17 -11.17
C SER A 2 -5.61 46.71 -10.45
N PHE A 3 -5.49 45.79 -9.49
CA PHE A 3 -6.39 45.67 -8.34
C PHE A 3 -5.61 45.21 -7.09
N ARG A 4 -4.73 46.08 -6.60
CA ARG A 4 -4.41 46.16 -5.17
C ARG A 4 -5.60 46.80 -4.46
N LYS A 5 -6.25 46.07 -3.56
CA LYS A 5 -6.85 46.54 -2.28
C LYS A 5 -7.94 45.56 -1.83
N LEU A 6 -7.61 44.72 -0.84
CA LEU A 6 -8.46 44.47 0.32
C LEU A 6 -7.69 43.60 1.33
N ILE A 7 -6.60 44.16 1.84
CA ILE A 7 -6.21 43.90 3.22
C ILE A 7 -6.92 44.97 4.04
N ASN A 8 -7.96 44.61 4.79
CA ASN A 8 -8.24 45.30 6.04
C ASN A 8 -8.63 44.31 7.13
N ARG A 9 -7.94 44.50 8.25
CA ARG A 9 -7.97 43.76 9.50
C ARG A 9 -9.17 44.21 10.32
N ARG A 10 -10.00 43.28 10.76
CA ARG A 10 -10.63 43.18 12.09
C ARG A 10 -11.80 42.20 11.96
N ASN A 11 -11.76 41.19 12.83
CA ASN A 11 -12.65 40.03 12.88
C ASN A 11 -12.24 38.93 11.90
N GLY A 12 -11.47 37.98 12.44
CA GLY A 12 -11.12 36.74 11.78
C GLY A 12 -12.38 35.98 11.33
N ILE A 13 -12.21 35.28 10.21
CA ILE A 13 -13.14 34.43 9.44
C ILE A 13 -13.32 35.04 8.03
N ARG A 14 -12.43 34.60 7.13
CA ARG A 14 -12.78 34.37 5.74
C ARG A 14 -12.20 33.02 5.34
N VAL A 15 -13.12 32.07 5.25
CA VAL A 15 -12.97 30.81 4.54
C VAL A 15 -12.64 31.16 3.10
N VAL A 16 -11.45 30.80 2.64
CA VAL A 16 -11.13 30.68 1.21
C VAL A 16 -11.19 29.17 0.98
N GLU A 17 -12.38 28.64 0.69
CA GLU A 17 -12.84 28.37 -0.66
C GLU A 17 -11.81 27.52 -1.41
N CYS A 18 -12.19 26.27 -1.65
CA CYS A 18 -11.39 25.16 -2.12
C CYS A 18 -10.48 25.49 -3.30
N ASP A 19 -9.17 25.55 -3.09
CA ASP A 19 -8.20 25.45 -4.18
C ASP A 19 -7.75 24.00 -4.39
N LEU A 20 -8.72 23.15 -4.77
CA LEU A 20 -8.43 21.94 -5.55
C LEU A 20 -7.87 22.28 -6.95
N LYS A 21 -7.92 23.57 -7.35
CA LYS A 21 -7.22 24.09 -8.54
C LYS A 21 -5.70 24.13 -8.41
N ALA A 22 -5.15 24.29 -7.21
CA ALA A 22 -3.69 24.33 -7.01
C ALA A 22 -3.01 22.97 -7.22
N PHE A 23 -3.78 21.89 -7.33
CA PHE A 23 -3.28 20.54 -7.60
C PHE A 23 -3.07 20.27 -9.09
N ALA A 24 -3.66 21.09 -9.98
CA ALA A 24 -3.64 20.90 -11.43
C ALA A 24 -2.69 21.87 -12.18
N ASP A 25 -2.28 22.96 -11.55
CA ASP A 25 -1.38 23.94 -12.16
C ASP A 25 0.08 23.59 -11.83
N ASN A 26 0.67 22.85 -12.76
CA ASN A 26 1.97 22.19 -12.73
C ASN A 26 3.18 23.18 -12.70
N ASP A 27 3.29 24.03 -11.68
CA ASP A 27 4.35 25.07 -11.59
C ASP A 27 5.19 24.96 -10.30
N PHE A 28 5.97 23.89 -10.17
CA PHE A 28 6.90 23.69 -9.04
C PHE A 28 8.25 24.42 -9.16
N SER A 29 8.44 25.31 -10.16
CA SER A 29 9.72 26.00 -10.35
C SER A 29 9.85 27.36 -9.64
N THR A 30 8.75 27.96 -9.16
CA THR A 30 8.77 29.38 -8.71
C THR A 30 8.53 29.60 -7.21
N ALA A 31 8.43 28.56 -6.38
CA ALA A 31 8.18 28.68 -4.94
C ALA A 31 9.42 28.41 -4.05
N SER A 32 10.63 28.39 -4.61
CA SER A 32 11.87 28.17 -3.86
C SER A 32 12.56 29.47 -3.39
N HIS A 33 12.06 30.65 -3.79
CA HIS A 33 12.62 31.94 -3.38
C HIS A 33 11.53 32.90 -2.90
N GLN A 34 10.90 32.58 -1.76
CA GLN A 34 10.64 33.56 -0.69
C GLN A 34 9.78 32.91 0.41
N LEU A 35 10.25 33.13 1.65
CA LEU A 35 9.58 32.92 2.93
C LEU A 35 9.59 31.48 3.48
N GLY A 36 10.40 31.31 4.53
CA GLY A 36 10.36 30.19 5.45
C GLY A 36 8.99 30.07 6.13
N CYS A 37 8.13 29.24 5.56
CA CYS A 37 6.84 28.90 6.11
C CYS A 37 6.86 27.46 6.62
N ILE A 38 6.92 27.34 7.94
CA ILE A 38 6.70 26.10 8.69
C ILE A 38 5.28 25.62 8.37
N HIS A 39 5.14 24.45 7.74
CA HIS A 39 3.84 23.83 7.48
C HIS A 39 3.07 23.62 8.78
N ARG A 40 2.08 24.48 9.07
CA ARG A 40 1.00 24.19 10.02
C ARG A 40 -0.24 23.82 9.21
N TYR A 41 -0.49 22.53 9.10
CA TYR A 41 -1.81 22.03 8.73
C TYR A 41 -2.84 22.45 9.82
N PRO A 42 -4.07 22.85 9.44
CA PRO A 42 -5.08 23.26 10.40
C PRO A 42 -5.51 22.07 11.27
N GLN A 43 -5.51 22.27 12.59
CA GLN A 43 -5.84 21.30 13.64
C GLN A 43 -7.32 20.81 13.63
N LYS A 44 -8.09 21.18 12.60
CA LYS A 44 -9.49 20.78 12.42
C LYS A 44 -9.84 20.86 10.94
N MET A 45 -9.97 19.70 10.29
CA MET A 45 -10.42 19.65 8.89
C MET A 45 -11.90 20.04 8.77
N PRO A 46 -12.28 20.83 7.75
CA PRO A 46 -13.68 21.17 7.52
C PRO A 46 -14.49 19.93 7.10
N SER A 47 -15.75 19.89 7.51
CA SER A 47 -16.69 18.80 7.22
C SER A 47 -17.15 18.84 5.76
N ILE A 48 -16.38 18.23 4.85
CA ILE A 48 -16.73 18.13 3.42
C ILE A 48 -17.89 17.14 3.24
N LYS A 49 -19.03 17.60 2.72
CA LYS A 49 -20.23 16.78 2.54
C LYS A 49 -20.06 15.82 1.36
N ARG A 50 -20.73 14.66 1.43
CA ARG A 50 -20.68 13.58 0.41
C ARG A 50 -21.06 14.08 -0.99
N THR A 51 -21.79 15.19 -1.04
CA THR A 51 -22.33 15.86 -2.23
C THR A 51 -21.31 16.74 -2.96
N GLU A 52 -20.16 17.07 -2.38
CA GLU A 52 -19.17 17.96 -3.02
C GLU A 52 -18.19 17.23 -3.97
N LEU A 53 -18.13 15.89 -3.93
CA LEU A 53 -17.41 15.11 -4.94
C LEU A 53 -18.17 14.94 -6.25
N ALA A 54 -19.45 15.34 -6.32
CA ALA A 54 -20.23 15.30 -7.55
C ALA A 54 -19.76 16.33 -8.60
N CYS A 55 -18.85 17.24 -8.23
CA CYS A 55 -18.27 18.25 -9.12
C CYS A 55 -16.89 17.86 -9.68
N LEU A 56 -16.38 16.65 -9.39
CA LEU A 56 -15.16 16.17 -10.01
C LEU A 56 -15.46 15.74 -11.46
N PRO A 57 -14.58 16.06 -12.43
CA PRO A 57 -14.73 15.61 -13.81
C PRO A 57 -14.97 14.10 -13.87
N PRO A 58 -15.76 13.57 -14.83
CA PRO A 58 -16.04 12.13 -14.96
C PRO A 58 -14.79 11.26 -15.18
N GLU A 59 -13.63 11.89 -15.40
CA GLU A 59 -12.29 11.29 -15.50
C GLU A 59 -11.67 11.00 -14.11
N PHE A 60 -12.12 11.72 -13.07
CA PHE A 60 -11.84 11.47 -11.64
C PHE A 60 -12.87 10.49 -11.05
N GLN A 61 -13.14 9.40 -11.77
CA GLN A 61 -13.87 8.28 -11.19
C GLN A 61 -13.17 7.88 -9.89
N SER A 62 -13.99 7.69 -8.85
CA SER A 62 -13.61 7.62 -7.44
C SER A 62 -12.36 6.82 -7.08
N GLY A 63 -11.93 5.86 -7.91
CA GLY A 63 -10.79 4.98 -7.67
C GLY A 63 -9.42 5.64 -7.70
N PHE A 64 -9.24 6.70 -8.49
CA PHE A 64 -7.90 7.28 -8.69
C PHE A 64 -7.50 8.27 -7.61
N LEU A 65 -8.46 8.79 -6.84
CA LEU A 65 -8.21 9.84 -5.84
C LEU A 65 -7.22 9.38 -4.77
N LEU A 66 -7.39 8.17 -4.23
CA LEU A 66 -6.52 7.67 -3.18
C LEU A 66 -5.13 7.31 -3.70
N HIS A 67 -5.05 6.71 -4.90
CA HIS A 67 -3.78 6.38 -5.53
C HIS A 67 -2.93 7.63 -5.77
N GLU A 68 -3.54 8.70 -6.28
CA GLU A 68 -2.84 9.95 -6.56
C GLU A 68 -2.39 10.65 -5.27
N ALA A 69 -3.24 10.66 -4.24
CA ALA A 69 -2.88 11.22 -2.94
C ALA A 69 -1.66 10.48 -2.31
N ILE A 70 -1.59 9.16 -2.47
CA ILE A 70 -0.44 8.36 -2.00
C ILE A 70 0.82 8.71 -2.81
N LYS A 71 0.73 8.74 -4.14
CA LYS A 71 1.86 9.06 -5.04
C LYS A 71 2.48 10.42 -4.71
N LEU A 72 1.64 11.40 -4.36
CA LEU A 72 2.06 12.75 -4.01
C LEU A 72 2.53 12.90 -2.56
N GLY A 73 2.53 11.81 -1.77
CA GLY A 73 3.01 11.82 -0.40
C GLY A 73 2.11 12.64 0.54
N ALA A 74 0.79 12.62 0.31
CA ALA A 74 -0.17 13.26 1.20
C ALA A 74 -0.01 12.74 2.65
N PRO A 75 -0.24 13.59 3.67
CA PRO A 75 -0.11 13.17 5.06
C PRO A 75 -1.15 12.12 5.43
N ASP A 76 -0.82 11.25 6.38
CA ASP A 76 -1.67 10.15 6.83
C ASP A 76 -3.09 10.59 7.18
N ASP A 77 -3.26 11.75 7.83
CA ASP A 77 -4.58 12.28 8.19
C ASP A 77 -5.49 12.47 6.96
N VAL A 78 -4.91 12.91 5.84
CA VAL A 78 -5.63 13.09 4.56
C VAL A 78 -5.95 11.72 3.95
N LEU A 79 -4.98 10.80 3.96
CA LEU A 79 -5.17 9.45 3.43
C LEU A 79 -6.25 8.69 4.20
N MET A 80 -6.24 8.77 5.54
CA MET A 80 -7.26 8.21 6.43
C MET A 80 -8.63 8.87 6.19
N PHE A 81 -8.68 10.20 6.05
CA PHE A 81 -9.93 10.89 5.76
C PHE A 81 -10.56 10.43 4.43
N ILE A 82 -9.74 10.29 3.38
CA ILE A 82 -10.20 9.80 2.08
C ILE A 82 -10.69 8.35 2.20
N SER A 83 -9.95 7.48 2.88
CA SER A 83 -10.31 6.07 3.02
C SER A 83 -11.56 5.84 3.86
N GLU A 84 -11.76 6.63 4.92
CA GLU A 84 -12.98 6.60 5.74
C GLU A 84 -14.20 7.12 4.99
N ARG A 85 -14.02 8.16 4.16
CA ARG A 85 -15.12 8.78 3.42
C ARG A 85 -15.52 7.99 2.18
N PHE A 86 -14.54 7.39 1.51
CA PHE A 86 -14.68 6.62 0.28
C PHE A 86 -13.99 5.25 0.42
N PRO A 87 -14.56 4.32 1.20
CA PRO A 87 -13.95 3.02 1.45
C PRO A 87 -13.78 2.17 0.17
N GLU A 88 -14.58 2.44 -0.87
CA GLU A 88 -14.45 1.76 -2.16
C GLU A 88 -13.11 2.02 -2.85
N THR A 89 -12.45 3.14 -2.55
CA THR A 89 -11.13 3.46 -3.09
C THR A 89 -10.05 2.48 -2.66
N LEU A 90 -10.21 1.83 -1.50
CA LEU A 90 -9.30 0.80 -1.00
C LEU A 90 -9.38 -0.53 -1.76
N ARG A 91 -10.47 -0.72 -2.52
CA ARG A 91 -10.77 -1.94 -3.27
C ARG A 91 -10.67 -1.74 -4.78
N GLN A 92 -10.31 -0.54 -5.21
CA GLN A 92 -10.16 -0.23 -6.63
C GLN A 92 -8.69 -0.33 -7.00
N GLU A 93 -8.45 -0.84 -8.19
CA GLU A 93 -7.15 -0.86 -8.83
C GLU A 93 -7.00 0.40 -9.68
N ASN A 94 -5.78 0.91 -9.82
CA ASN A 94 -5.46 1.94 -10.81
C ASN A 94 -5.28 1.30 -12.21
N GLY A 95 -4.87 2.11 -13.20
CA GLY A 95 -4.64 1.63 -14.58
C GLY A 95 -3.54 0.57 -14.70
N ASP A 96 -2.66 0.46 -13.70
CA ASP A 96 -1.58 -0.52 -13.63
C ASP A 96 -2.00 -1.80 -12.89
N GLY A 97 -3.29 -1.95 -12.53
CA GLY A 97 -3.77 -3.08 -11.72
C GLY A 97 -3.37 -2.99 -10.25
N GLN A 98 -2.89 -1.84 -9.79
CA GLN A 98 -2.36 -1.68 -8.44
C GLN A 98 -3.45 -1.24 -7.49
N PHE A 99 -3.59 -1.97 -6.38
CA PHE A 99 -4.33 -1.50 -5.21
C PHE A 99 -3.51 -0.48 -4.40
N PRO A 100 -4.15 0.30 -3.50
CA PRO A 100 -3.45 1.27 -2.65
C PRO A 100 -2.25 0.75 -1.87
N PRO A 101 -2.22 -0.50 -1.34
CA PRO A 101 -1.02 -1.05 -0.70
C PRO A 101 0.21 -1.12 -1.62
N HIS A 102 0.05 -1.38 -2.92
CA HIS A 102 1.17 -1.43 -3.88
C HIS A 102 1.81 -0.04 -3.99
N VAL A 103 0.98 0.97 -4.25
CA VAL A 103 1.42 2.36 -4.38
C VAL A 103 1.98 2.87 -3.05
N ALA A 104 1.37 2.53 -1.92
CA ALA A 104 1.84 2.93 -0.59
C ALA A 104 3.23 2.35 -0.26
N CYS A 105 3.51 1.11 -0.68
CA CYS A 105 4.83 0.50 -0.52
C CYS A 105 5.89 1.14 -1.43
N SER A 106 5.50 1.53 -2.65
CA SER A 106 6.36 2.23 -3.61
C SER A 106 6.67 3.66 -3.16
N SER A 107 5.67 4.40 -2.68
CA SER A 107 5.80 5.80 -2.23
C SER A 107 6.34 5.97 -0.80
N GLY A 108 6.60 4.87 -0.09
CA GLY A 108 7.13 4.91 1.28
C GLY A 108 6.16 5.48 2.31
N SER A 109 4.86 5.19 2.17
CA SER A 109 3.83 5.58 3.13
C SER A 109 4.08 5.01 4.53
N SER A 110 3.40 5.59 5.52
CA SER A 110 3.57 5.16 6.90
C SER A 110 3.08 3.73 7.14
N PRO A 111 3.67 3.02 8.13
CA PRO A 111 3.14 1.74 8.59
C PRO A 111 1.68 1.85 9.07
N GLU A 112 1.28 2.99 9.63
CA GLU A 112 -0.08 3.24 10.12
C GLU A 112 -1.11 3.20 8.98
N PHE A 113 -0.84 3.91 7.87
CA PHE A 113 -1.73 3.90 6.72
C PHE A 113 -1.76 2.55 6.02
N ILE A 114 -0.61 1.88 5.89
CA ILE A 114 -0.54 0.53 5.33
C ILE A 114 -1.33 -0.45 6.20
N SER A 115 -1.24 -0.34 7.53
CA SER A 115 -2.04 -1.14 8.47
C SER A 115 -3.53 -0.96 8.23
N HIS A 116 -3.97 0.29 8.06
CA HIS A 116 -5.36 0.60 7.73
C HIS A 116 -5.80 -0.07 6.41
N CYS A 117 -4.99 0.04 5.36
CA CYS A 117 -5.28 -0.62 4.08
C CYS A 117 -5.38 -2.15 4.20
N ILE A 118 -4.46 -2.78 4.93
CA ILE A 118 -4.44 -4.24 5.16
C ILE A 118 -5.70 -4.70 5.91
N ASN A 119 -6.16 -3.91 6.89
CA ASN A 119 -7.32 -4.25 7.69
C ASN A 119 -8.63 -4.14 6.89
N MET A 120 -8.73 -3.11 6.04
CA MET A 120 -9.93 -2.84 5.25
C MET A 120 -10.03 -3.69 3.98
N CYS A 121 -8.90 -3.98 3.35
CA CYS A 121 -8.82 -4.75 2.11
C CYS A 121 -7.71 -5.82 2.19
N PRO A 122 -7.94 -6.93 2.92
CA PRO A 122 -6.91 -7.94 3.14
C PRO A 122 -6.46 -8.65 1.87
N GLN A 123 -7.37 -8.83 0.91
CA GLN A 123 -7.05 -9.46 -0.38
C GLN A 123 -6.06 -8.65 -1.22
N ALA A 124 -6.05 -7.30 -1.10
CA ALA A 124 -5.16 -6.44 -1.86
C ALA A 124 -3.67 -6.69 -1.53
N VAL A 125 -3.37 -7.31 -0.39
CA VAL A 125 -2.00 -7.64 0.05
C VAL A 125 -1.44 -8.86 -0.67
N ALA A 126 -2.33 -9.76 -1.11
CA ALA A 126 -1.98 -10.96 -1.86
C ALA A 126 -2.19 -10.79 -3.38
N ALA A 127 -2.87 -9.71 -3.78
CA ALA A 127 -3.10 -9.39 -5.18
C ALA A 127 -1.78 -9.07 -5.89
N LYS A 128 -1.77 -9.38 -7.19
CA LYS A 128 -0.71 -9.01 -8.11
C LYS A 128 -1.24 -7.91 -9.02
N ASP A 129 -0.41 -6.93 -9.31
CA ASP A 129 -0.71 -5.92 -10.32
C ASP A 129 -0.56 -6.46 -11.75
N ASN A 130 -0.71 -5.60 -12.77
CA ASN A 130 -0.61 -6.01 -14.17
C ASN A 130 0.77 -6.57 -14.56
N SER A 131 1.81 -6.23 -13.79
CA SER A 131 3.17 -6.77 -13.96
C SER A 131 3.42 -8.05 -13.15
N GLY A 132 2.41 -8.58 -12.47
CA GLY A 132 2.54 -9.75 -11.62
C GLY A 132 3.12 -9.43 -10.24
N LYS A 133 3.34 -8.15 -9.91
CA LYS A 133 4.02 -7.72 -8.69
C LYS A 133 3.05 -7.59 -7.53
N THR A 134 3.45 -8.13 -6.39
CA THR A 134 2.77 -7.94 -5.11
C THR A 134 3.29 -6.67 -4.39
N PRO A 135 2.64 -6.18 -3.32
CA PRO A 135 3.14 -5.02 -2.57
C PRO A 135 4.55 -5.20 -1.99
N ILE A 136 5.00 -6.45 -1.75
CA ILE A 136 6.36 -6.73 -1.26
C ILE A 136 7.41 -6.40 -2.33
N HIS A 137 7.12 -6.64 -3.61
CA HIS A 137 8.02 -6.28 -4.72
C HIS A 137 8.19 -4.76 -4.78
N HIS A 138 7.07 -4.02 -4.72
CA HIS A 138 7.08 -2.55 -4.67
C HIS A 138 7.83 -2.00 -3.45
N LEU A 139 7.72 -2.65 -2.29
CA LEU A 139 8.48 -2.30 -1.09
C LEU A 139 9.99 -2.49 -1.30
N CYS A 140 10.41 -3.53 -2.01
CA CYS A 140 11.83 -3.76 -2.28
C CYS A 140 12.38 -2.76 -3.31
N GLN A 141 11.57 -2.39 -4.29
CA GLN A 141 11.93 -1.45 -5.36
C GLN A 141 12.04 0.01 -4.89
N SER A 142 11.21 0.44 -3.92
CA SER A 142 11.14 1.85 -3.46
C SER A 142 12.46 2.41 -2.91
N TYR A 143 13.41 1.54 -2.57
CA TYR A 143 14.71 1.93 -2.06
C TYR A 143 15.63 2.53 -3.13
N HIS A 144 15.45 2.15 -4.40
CA HIS A 144 16.34 2.56 -5.50
C HIS A 144 16.22 4.07 -5.82
N ASP A 145 15.05 4.68 -5.58
CA ASP A 145 14.80 6.09 -5.91
C ASP A 145 15.40 7.07 -4.89
N SER A 146 15.69 6.62 -3.68
CA SER A 146 16.36 7.43 -2.66
C SER A 146 17.88 7.41 -2.85
N LYS A 147 18.42 8.20 -3.78
CA LYS A 147 19.87 8.44 -3.99
C LYS A 147 20.61 9.09 -2.79
N ARG A 148 20.02 9.07 -1.59
CA ARG A 148 20.59 9.58 -0.33
C ARG A 148 20.72 8.43 0.66
N ALA A 149 21.73 8.52 1.54
CA ALA A 149 21.91 7.59 2.65
C ALA A 149 20.57 7.41 3.40
N VAL A 150 19.99 6.22 3.27
CA VAL A 150 18.69 5.91 3.85
C VAL A 150 18.80 5.95 5.36
N SER A 151 17.98 6.78 6.00
CA SER A 151 17.98 6.93 7.46
C SER A 151 17.67 5.60 8.13
N SER A 152 18.29 5.34 9.29
CA SER A 152 17.95 4.20 10.15
C SER A 152 16.45 4.13 10.48
N LYS A 153 15.75 5.27 10.46
CA LYS A 153 14.29 5.32 10.62
C LYS A 153 13.57 4.64 9.44
N THR A 154 13.93 4.98 8.21
CA THR A 154 13.34 4.42 6.99
C THR A 154 13.58 2.91 6.89
N LYS A 155 14.78 2.44 7.29
CA LYS A 155 15.06 0.99 7.34
C LYS A 155 14.12 0.25 8.30
N ARG A 156 13.89 0.80 9.49
CA ARG A 156 12.96 0.22 10.49
C ARG A 156 11.52 0.23 9.99
N THR A 157 11.07 1.31 9.35
CA THR A 157 9.70 1.38 8.81
C THR A 157 9.49 0.38 7.68
N MET A 158 10.46 0.20 6.79
CA MET A 158 10.38 -0.83 5.74
C MET A 158 10.30 -2.23 6.33
N GLN A 159 11.16 -2.54 7.32
CA GLN A 159 11.09 -3.82 8.02
C GLN A 159 9.72 -4.04 8.66
N GLN A 160 9.17 -3.01 9.32
CA GLN A 160 7.85 -3.09 9.94
C GLN A 160 6.74 -3.37 8.90
N ILE A 161 6.76 -2.68 7.76
CA ILE A 161 5.82 -2.89 6.66
C ILE A 161 5.97 -4.32 6.11
N LEU A 162 7.20 -4.78 5.86
CA LEU A 162 7.48 -6.14 5.40
C LEU A 162 6.87 -7.18 6.34
N TRP A 163 7.07 -7.04 7.65
CA TRP A 163 6.47 -7.95 8.66
C TRP A 163 4.94 -7.92 8.61
N MET A 164 4.32 -6.77 8.41
CA MET A 164 2.86 -6.65 8.30
C MET A 164 2.33 -7.36 7.05
N LEU A 165 2.96 -7.15 5.90
CA LEU A 165 2.59 -7.80 4.64
C LEU A 165 2.77 -9.32 4.73
N PHE A 166 3.93 -9.79 5.22
CA PHE A 166 4.23 -11.22 5.39
C PHE A 166 3.25 -11.93 6.32
N ARG A 167 2.88 -11.29 7.45
CA ARG A 167 1.90 -11.87 8.38
C ARG A 167 0.53 -12.05 7.75
N LYS A 168 0.15 -11.17 6.83
CA LYS A 168 -1.17 -11.21 6.19
C LYS A 168 -1.20 -12.14 4.98
N ALA A 169 -0.19 -12.06 4.12
CA ALA A 169 -0.07 -12.83 2.89
C ALA A 169 1.34 -13.44 2.79
N PRO A 170 1.64 -14.51 3.56
CA PRO A 170 2.98 -15.07 3.60
C PRO A 170 3.40 -15.71 2.27
N ALA A 171 2.43 -16.14 1.45
CA ALA A 171 2.71 -16.66 0.11
C ALA A 171 3.28 -15.61 -0.84
N SER A 172 3.03 -14.31 -0.59
CA SER A 172 3.54 -13.22 -1.42
C SER A 172 5.06 -13.08 -1.37
N ILE A 173 5.74 -13.68 -0.38
CA ILE A 173 7.20 -13.61 -0.24
C ILE A 173 7.96 -14.41 -1.31
N VAL A 174 7.34 -15.49 -1.80
CA VAL A 174 7.88 -16.38 -2.85
C VAL A 174 7.12 -16.23 -4.16
N ALA A 175 6.23 -15.23 -4.26
CA ALA A 175 5.50 -15.00 -5.48
C ALA A 175 6.46 -14.38 -6.49
N GLU A 176 6.58 -15.00 -7.66
CA GLU A 176 7.31 -14.46 -8.80
C GLU A 176 6.41 -13.49 -9.57
N ASP A 177 6.98 -12.43 -10.12
CA ASP A 177 6.27 -11.54 -11.04
C ASP A 177 6.17 -12.12 -12.47
N ASN A 178 5.75 -11.33 -13.46
CA ASN A 178 5.62 -11.82 -14.84
C ASN A 178 6.96 -12.13 -15.50
N ASP A 179 8.07 -11.58 -14.98
CA ASP A 179 9.43 -11.82 -15.46
C ASP A 179 10.10 -12.99 -14.72
N GLY A 180 9.39 -13.61 -13.77
CA GLY A 180 9.91 -14.70 -12.94
C GLY A 180 10.75 -14.22 -11.78
N ILE A 181 10.74 -12.91 -11.47
CA ILE A 181 11.57 -12.31 -10.44
C ILE A 181 10.85 -12.35 -9.10
N ASP A 182 11.54 -12.83 -8.06
CA ASP A 182 11.02 -12.87 -6.69
C ASP A 182 11.40 -11.64 -5.85
N ALA A 183 10.79 -11.49 -4.66
CA ALA A 183 11.06 -10.36 -3.77
C ALA A 183 12.52 -10.24 -3.29
N ILE A 184 13.26 -11.36 -3.19
CA ILE A 184 14.67 -11.35 -2.78
C ILE A 184 15.54 -10.86 -3.93
N GLU A 185 15.25 -11.27 -5.16
CA GLU A 185 15.93 -10.81 -6.36
C GLU A 185 15.74 -9.30 -6.57
N TYR A 186 14.53 -8.78 -6.37
CA TYR A 186 14.29 -7.32 -6.34
C TYR A 186 15.10 -6.59 -5.27
N ALA A 187 15.23 -7.19 -4.08
CA ALA A 187 16.01 -6.62 -3.00
C ALA A 187 17.52 -6.57 -3.34
N LEU A 188 18.01 -7.58 -4.07
CA LEU A 188 19.39 -7.63 -4.55
C LEU A 188 19.64 -6.61 -5.67
N GLU A 189 18.72 -6.54 -6.65
CA GLU A 189 18.81 -5.59 -7.76
C GLU A 189 18.76 -4.14 -7.27
N SER A 190 17.93 -3.87 -6.25
CA SER A 190 17.81 -2.54 -5.63
C SER A 190 18.93 -2.23 -4.62
N ASN A 191 19.90 -3.13 -4.46
CA ASN A 191 21.03 -3.02 -3.53
C ASN A 191 20.59 -2.70 -2.09
N LEU A 192 19.57 -3.42 -1.59
CA LEU A 192 19.09 -3.29 -0.22
C LEU A 192 20.16 -3.70 0.80
N ASP A 193 20.00 -3.20 2.03
CA ASP A 193 20.87 -3.57 3.15
C ASP A 193 20.87 -5.10 3.36
N VAL A 194 22.05 -5.67 3.61
CA VAL A 194 22.24 -7.10 3.88
C VAL A 194 21.33 -7.57 5.02
N ASN A 195 21.11 -6.73 6.03
CA ASN A 195 20.18 -7.04 7.12
C ASN A 195 18.74 -7.25 6.64
N PHE A 196 18.30 -6.47 5.63
CA PHE A 196 16.95 -6.61 5.07
C PHE A 196 16.84 -7.88 4.22
N ILE A 197 17.87 -8.17 3.41
CA ILE A 197 17.94 -9.41 2.62
C ILE A 197 17.91 -10.65 3.53
N GLN A 198 18.65 -10.63 4.64
CA GLN A 198 18.62 -11.70 5.63
C GLN A 198 17.23 -11.92 6.23
N ILE A 199 16.48 -10.84 6.50
CA ILE A 199 15.08 -10.94 6.97
C ILE A 199 14.20 -11.61 5.91
N LEU A 200 14.33 -11.22 4.63
CA LEU A 200 13.57 -11.85 3.54
C LEU A 200 13.91 -13.34 3.38
N GLN A 201 15.20 -13.71 3.50
CA GLN A 201 15.66 -15.10 3.44
C GLN A 201 15.10 -15.94 4.61
N ASP A 202 15.11 -15.40 5.83
CA ASP A 202 14.53 -16.05 7.02
C ASP A 202 13.01 -16.25 6.86
N MET A 203 12.28 -15.21 6.43
CA MET A 203 10.85 -15.30 6.14
C MET A 203 10.54 -16.37 5.08
N THR A 204 11.33 -16.41 4.02
CA THR A 204 11.17 -17.38 2.92
C THR A 204 11.41 -18.81 3.40
N SER A 205 12.47 -19.04 4.17
CA SER A 205 12.78 -20.35 4.74
C SER A 205 11.65 -20.84 5.65
N ARG A 206 11.19 -19.98 6.56
CA ARG A 206 10.05 -20.27 7.46
C ARG A 206 8.77 -20.57 6.70
N PHE A 207 8.50 -19.86 5.61
CA PHE A 207 7.32 -20.12 4.79
C PHE A 207 7.41 -21.50 4.14
N LYS A 208 8.54 -21.81 3.48
CA LYS A 208 8.77 -23.11 2.82
C LYS A 208 8.68 -24.29 3.80
N GLU A 209 9.29 -24.17 4.99
CA GLU A 209 9.19 -25.18 6.04
C GLU A 209 7.74 -25.41 6.51
N ASN A 210 6.99 -24.33 6.71
CA ASN A 210 5.60 -24.42 7.12
C ASN A 210 4.72 -25.06 6.05
N GLU A 211 4.91 -24.72 4.78
CA GLU A 211 4.19 -25.36 3.67
C GLU A 211 4.56 -26.83 3.52
N ALA A 212 5.84 -27.18 3.63
CA ALA A 212 6.29 -28.57 3.60
C ALA A 212 5.67 -29.40 4.73
N ARG A 213 5.59 -28.83 5.95
CA ARG A 213 4.93 -29.45 7.11
C ARG A 213 3.44 -29.62 6.91
N LYS A 214 2.72 -28.62 6.37
CA LYS A 214 1.29 -28.75 6.04
C LYS A 214 1.08 -29.82 4.97
N ALA A 215 1.93 -29.87 3.95
CA ALA A 215 1.85 -30.87 2.88
C ALA A 215 2.10 -32.30 3.40
N SER A 216 3.03 -32.49 4.35
CA SER A 216 3.24 -33.81 4.97
C SER A 216 2.06 -34.24 5.84
N GLN A 217 1.49 -33.33 6.64
CA GLN A 217 0.30 -33.58 7.45
C GLN A 217 -0.92 -33.96 6.58
N ARG A 218 -1.16 -33.22 5.50
CA ARG A 218 -2.24 -33.52 4.54
C ARG A 218 -2.08 -34.90 3.93
N ARG A 219 -0.87 -35.28 3.53
CA ARG A 219 -0.56 -36.62 3.00
C ARG A 219 -0.87 -37.71 4.03
N CYS A 220 -0.40 -37.55 5.28
CA CYS A 220 -0.67 -38.50 6.36
C CYS A 220 -2.18 -38.67 6.63
N MET A 221 -2.93 -37.57 6.71
CA MET A 221 -4.38 -37.60 6.91
C MET A 221 -5.12 -38.27 5.75
N MET A 222 -4.70 -38.02 4.49
CA MET A 222 -5.30 -38.66 3.32
C MET A 222 -5.03 -40.17 3.29
N THR A 223 -3.79 -40.59 3.59
CA THR A 223 -3.44 -42.01 3.70
C THR A 223 -4.30 -42.71 4.75
N ARG A 224 -4.44 -42.10 5.93
CA ARG A 224 -5.28 -42.65 7.01
C ARG A 224 -6.75 -42.77 6.59
N ARG A 225 -7.35 -41.74 5.97
CA ARG A 225 -8.72 -41.80 5.46
C ARG A 225 -8.92 -42.88 4.40
N ASN A 226 -7.94 -43.09 3.52
CA ASN A 226 -8.01 -44.13 2.51
C ASN A 226 -7.94 -45.53 3.12
N MET A 227 -7.10 -45.73 4.15
CA MET A 227 -7.05 -46.98 4.92
C MET A 227 -8.39 -47.25 5.63
N GLU A 228 -8.98 -46.25 6.26
CA GLU A 228 -10.30 -46.37 6.94
C GLU A 228 -11.43 -46.73 5.96
N ARG A 229 -11.39 -46.20 4.73
CA ARG A 229 -12.37 -46.56 3.67
C ARG A 229 -12.23 -48.00 3.18
N GLN A 230 -11.00 -48.48 3.02
CA GLN A 230 -10.73 -49.86 2.58
C GLN A 230 -11.15 -50.90 3.63
N HIS A 231 -11.10 -50.54 4.92
CA HIS A 231 -11.48 -51.43 6.03
C HIS A 231 -12.92 -51.20 6.52
N SER A 232 -13.75 -50.46 5.76
CA SER A 232 -15.14 -50.22 6.12
C SER A 232 -15.99 -51.49 5.89
N PRO A 233 -16.78 -51.96 6.89
CA PRO A 233 -17.58 -53.18 6.78
C PRO A 233 -18.64 -53.13 5.68
N HIS A 234 -18.96 -51.95 5.13
CA HIS A 234 -19.92 -51.81 4.05
C HIS A 234 -19.41 -52.35 2.69
N ALA A 235 -18.08 -52.44 2.50
CA ALA A 235 -17.46 -53.02 1.31
C ALA A 235 -17.50 -54.57 1.30
N ALA A 236 -17.71 -55.20 2.47
CA ALA A 236 -17.81 -56.65 2.61
C ALA A 236 -19.19 -57.21 2.22
N TYR A 237 -20.21 -56.37 2.04
CA TYR A 237 -21.58 -56.77 1.71
C TYR A 237 -21.91 -56.68 0.21
N ALA A 238 -20.95 -56.30 -0.64
CA ALA A 238 -21.14 -56.06 -2.07
C ALA A 238 -20.38 -57.05 -2.98
N ALA A 239 -19.89 -58.17 -2.44
CA ALA A 239 -19.26 -59.27 -3.17
C ALA A 239 -20.11 -60.54 -3.02
#